data_AF-A0A2V5NBA7-F1
#
_entry.id   AF-A0A2V5NBA7-F1
#
_cell.length_a   1.000
_cell.length_b   1.000
_cell.length_c   1.000
_cell.angle_alpha   90.00
_cell.angle_beta   90.00
_cell.angle_gamma   90.00
#
_symmetry.space_group_name_H-M   'P 1'
#
loop_
_entity.id
_entity.type
_entity.pdbx_description
1 polymer ?
#
loop_
_entity_poly.entity_id
_entity_poly.type
_entity_poly.pdbx_seq_one_letter_code
_entity_poly.pdbx_strand_id
1 'polypeptide(L)'
;MLKRILLVLLQATVTTGAILYVFHDPQKRAEIGGALHRADKTWIALGCACYACVEIVATVRWHMLLRIQRISLGWVRTAAIVLIGLFFNIFLPGLVGGDVMRVYYIFRLAPGAKVAGSLSIVMDRLLGLLTIVFLVGLVLVMRFNWLTQVPETAQLAYLALALLGGGFFCVALLFSLARSDRVREVPKAIPFRNSIEKFGQALEAYREHFVPTSIAFAITIISQLAYYTSYYCAGASLHQSSARTPGLLDILSIMPLVNTFTAVPISFGGVGVRETLFQHLLGHLSGVREPIAVLTASLGFTIQAMCGLLGGAIYLFWRPRRD
;
A
#
# COMPACT_ATOMS: atom_id res chain seq x y z
N MET A 1 23.69 2.60 -12.36
CA MET A 1 23.43 1.18 -12.02
C MET A 1 23.76 0.84 -10.57
N LEU A 2 24.95 1.20 -10.06
CA LEU A 2 25.41 0.86 -8.70
C LEU A 2 24.42 1.20 -7.57
N LYS A 3 23.81 2.39 -7.59
CA LYS A 3 22.80 2.81 -6.58
C LYS A 3 21.53 1.92 -6.58
N ARG A 4 21.09 1.45 -7.76
CA ARG A 4 19.93 0.54 -7.86
C ARG A 4 20.28 -0.84 -7.32
N ILE A 5 21.46 -1.36 -7.67
CA ILE A 5 21.93 -2.66 -7.19
C ILE A 5 22.09 -2.62 -5.66
N LEU A 6 22.68 -1.56 -5.11
CA LEU A 6 22.83 -1.37 -3.67
C LEU A 6 21.48 -1.37 -2.94
N LEU A 7 20.47 -0.70 -3.50
CA LEU A 7 19.13 -0.66 -2.91
C LEU A 7 18.44 -2.03 -2.96
N VAL A 8 18.58 -2.76 -4.06
CA VAL A 8 18.05 -4.13 -4.19
C VAL A 8 18.75 -5.07 -3.20
N LEU A 9 20.09 -4.96 -3.07
CA LEU A 9 20.85 -5.73 -2.10
C LEU A 9 20.43 -5.40 -0.67
N LEU A 10 20.23 -4.11 -0.34
CA LEU A 10 19.72 -3.70 0.95
C LEU A 10 18.34 -4.31 1.24
N GLN A 11 17.39 -4.20 0.29
CA GLN A 11 16.07 -4.81 0.42
C GLN A 11 16.16 -6.32 0.62
N ALA A 12 17.06 -6.99 -0.11
CA ALA A 12 17.25 -8.43 -0.03
C ALA A 12 17.80 -8.83 1.34
N THR A 13 18.80 -8.11 1.83
CA THR A 13 19.39 -8.33 3.14
C THR A 13 18.38 -8.07 4.26
N VAL A 14 17.60 -6.99 4.19
CA VAL A 14 16.58 -6.66 5.19
C VAL A 14 15.47 -7.72 5.18
N THR A 15 14.93 -8.07 4.01
CA THR A 15 13.89 -9.10 3.91
C THR A 15 14.40 -10.46 4.36
N THR A 16 15.58 -10.89 3.90
CA THR A 16 16.17 -12.18 4.30
C THR A 16 16.49 -12.20 5.79
N GLY A 17 17.11 -11.16 6.33
CA GLY A 17 17.43 -11.04 7.74
C GLY A 17 16.20 -11.05 8.62
N ALA A 18 15.14 -10.33 8.24
CA ALA A 18 13.87 -10.33 8.97
C ALA A 18 13.15 -11.68 8.89
N ILE A 19 13.13 -12.35 7.73
CA ILE A 19 12.57 -13.72 7.62
C ILE A 19 13.38 -14.69 8.47
N LEU A 20 14.71 -14.65 8.41
CA LEU A 20 15.57 -15.52 9.22
C LEU A 20 15.37 -15.27 10.71
N TYR A 21 15.26 -14.00 11.13
CA TYR A 21 14.96 -13.61 12.51
C TYR A 21 13.61 -14.19 12.96
N VAL A 22 12.58 -14.06 12.12
CA VAL A 22 11.22 -14.53 12.44
C VAL A 22 11.13 -16.06 12.47
N PHE A 23 11.78 -16.76 11.53
CA PHE A 23 11.66 -18.22 11.34
C PHE A 23 12.85 -19.03 11.89
N HIS A 24 13.74 -18.41 12.68
CA HIS A 24 14.89 -19.09 13.26
C HIS A 24 14.47 -20.28 14.15
N ASP A 25 13.40 -20.10 14.92
CA ASP A 25 12.95 -21.03 15.95
C ASP A 25 12.25 -22.29 15.35
N PRO A 26 12.78 -23.51 15.59
CA PRO A 26 12.13 -24.77 15.20
C PRO A 26 10.73 -24.98 15.78
N GLN A 27 10.47 -24.57 17.03
CA GLN A 27 9.17 -24.74 17.69
C GLN A 27 8.12 -23.84 17.04
N LYS A 28 8.49 -22.57 16.77
CA LYS A 28 7.64 -21.63 16.03
C LYS A 28 7.26 -22.17 14.65
N ARG A 29 8.19 -22.81 13.93
CA ARG A 29 7.92 -23.43 12.63
C ARG A 29 6.92 -24.58 12.72
N ALA A 30 7.05 -25.44 13.72
CA ALA A 30 6.11 -26.53 13.94
C ALA A 30 4.70 -26.02 14.28
N GLU A 31 4.60 -24.98 15.10
CA GLU A 31 3.32 -24.34 15.44
C GLU A 31 2.66 -23.69 14.22
N ILE A 32 3.43 -23.00 13.38
CA ILE A 32 2.94 -22.42 12.11
C ILE A 32 2.40 -23.50 11.18
N GLY A 33 3.13 -24.62 11.02
CA GLY A 33 2.68 -25.75 10.19
C GLY A 33 1.37 -26.36 10.69
N GLY A 34 1.23 -26.55 12.00
CA GLY A 34 0.01 -27.05 12.62
C GLY A 34 -1.18 -26.10 12.47
N ALA A 35 -0.96 -24.80 12.67
CA ALA A 35 -1.98 -23.77 12.52
C ALA A 35 -2.46 -23.62 11.07
N LEU A 36 -1.56 -23.75 10.09
CA LEU A 36 -1.90 -23.69 8.67
C LEU A 36 -2.80 -24.87 8.25
N HIS A 37 -2.53 -26.07 8.75
CA HIS A 37 -3.36 -27.24 8.44
C HIS A 37 -4.78 -27.13 9.03
N ARG A 38 -4.93 -26.40 10.13
CA ARG A 38 -6.22 -26.17 10.81
C ARG A 38 -6.88 -24.84 10.42
N ALA A 39 -6.29 -24.11 9.47
CA ALA A 39 -6.81 -22.83 9.07
C ALA A 39 -8.20 -22.99 8.42
N ASP A 40 -9.16 -22.20 8.87
CA ASP A 40 -10.51 -22.24 8.35
C ASP A 40 -10.57 -21.60 6.95
N LYS A 41 -10.90 -22.42 5.96
CA LYS A 41 -10.95 -22.03 4.55
C LYS A 41 -12.02 -20.96 4.28
N THR A 42 -13.08 -20.91 5.09
CA THR A 42 -14.16 -19.93 4.95
C THR A 42 -13.63 -18.52 5.19
N TRP A 43 -12.85 -18.34 6.26
CA TRP A 43 -12.23 -17.06 6.57
C TRP A 43 -11.18 -16.66 5.54
N ILE A 44 -10.40 -17.61 5.00
CA ILE A 44 -9.48 -17.33 3.89
C ILE A 44 -10.25 -16.85 2.65
N ALA A 45 -11.35 -17.52 2.29
CA ALA A 45 -12.18 -17.14 1.15
C ALA A 45 -12.81 -15.74 1.35
N LEU A 46 -13.30 -15.43 2.56
CA LEU A 46 -13.79 -14.09 2.91
C LEU A 46 -12.67 -13.05 2.81
N GLY A 47 -11.46 -13.36 3.25
CA GLY A 47 -10.29 -12.49 3.11
C GLY A 47 -9.96 -12.20 1.64
N CYS A 48 -9.98 -13.22 0.78
CA CYS A 48 -9.83 -13.07 -0.67
C CYS A 48 -10.94 -12.19 -1.27
N ALA A 49 -12.20 -12.38 -0.85
CA ALA A 49 -13.31 -11.55 -1.31
C ALA A 49 -13.15 -10.08 -0.88
N CYS A 50 -12.76 -9.83 0.38
CA CYS A 50 -12.44 -8.49 0.87
C CYS A 50 -11.34 -7.85 0.04
N TYR A 51 -10.25 -8.57 -0.24
CA TYR A 51 -9.14 -8.05 -1.04
C TYR A 51 -9.53 -7.81 -2.50
N ALA A 52 -10.35 -8.68 -3.10
CA ALA A 52 -10.90 -8.45 -4.44
C ALA A 52 -11.73 -7.16 -4.51
N CYS A 53 -12.52 -6.86 -3.47
CA CYS A 53 -13.22 -5.57 -3.36
C CYS A 53 -12.25 -4.38 -3.32
N VAL A 54 -11.09 -4.51 -2.67
CA VAL A 54 -10.04 -3.47 -2.67
C VAL A 54 -9.62 -3.14 -4.11
N GLU A 55 -9.33 -4.16 -4.92
CA GLU A 55 -8.85 -3.99 -6.29
C GLU A 55 -9.93 -3.44 -7.24
N ILE A 56 -11.19 -3.82 -7.02
CA ILE A 56 -12.33 -3.25 -7.74
C ILE A 56 -12.44 -1.75 -7.42
N VAL A 57 -12.39 -1.38 -6.14
CA VAL A 57 -12.47 0.03 -5.72
C VAL A 57 -11.26 0.82 -6.21
N ALA A 58 -10.05 0.25 -6.18
CA ALA A 58 -8.85 0.86 -6.75
C ALA A 58 -9.02 1.12 -8.26
N THR A 59 -9.68 0.22 -8.98
CA THR A 59 -10.05 0.40 -10.38
C THR A 59 -11.07 1.53 -10.55
N VAL A 60 -12.12 1.59 -9.72
CA VAL A 60 -13.14 2.66 -9.75
C VAL A 60 -12.46 4.01 -9.59
N ARG A 61 -11.65 4.11 -8.54
CA ARG A 61 -10.91 5.30 -8.20
C ARG A 61 -10.02 5.76 -9.34
N TRP A 62 -9.15 4.89 -9.86
CA TRP A 62 -8.25 5.32 -10.91
C TRP A 62 -8.98 5.62 -12.23
N HIS A 63 -10.06 4.91 -12.54
CA HIS A 63 -10.90 5.23 -13.69
C HIS A 63 -11.49 6.64 -13.58
N MET A 64 -12.00 7.03 -12.40
CA MET A 64 -12.46 8.39 -12.14
C MET A 64 -11.35 9.43 -12.31
N LEU A 65 -10.15 9.16 -11.78
CA LEU A 65 -8.99 10.06 -11.91
C LEU A 65 -8.57 10.26 -13.37
N LEU A 66 -8.64 9.23 -14.20
CA LEU A 66 -8.38 9.32 -15.64
C LEU A 66 -9.44 10.16 -16.36
N ARG A 67 -10.71 10.04 -15.97
CA ARG A 67 -11.82 10.84 -16.54
C ARG A 67 -11.70 12.33 -16.23
N ILE A 68 -11.26 12.68 -15.03
CA ILE A 68 -10.95 14.08 -14.65
C ILE A 68 -9.88 14.67 -15.58
N GLN A 69 -8.90 13.85 -15.97
CA GLN A 69 -7.83 14.21 -16.90
C GLN A 69 -8.24 14.08 -18.38
N ARG A 70 -9.54 13.90 -18.67
CA ARG A 70 -10.11 13.72 -20.02
C ARG A 70 -9.52 12.52 -20.80
N ILE A 71 -9.01 11.51 -20.08
CA ILE A 71 -8.52 10.26 -20.69
C ILE A 71 -9.66 9.24 -20.72
N SER A 72 -10.13 8.91 -21.93
CA SER A 72 -11.16 7.90 -22.14
C SER A 72 -10.56 6.51 -22.36
N LEU A 73 -10.43 5.76 -21.27
CA LEU A 73 -10.12 4.32 -21.32
C LEU A 73 -11.35 3.51 -20.92
N GLY A 74 -11.58 2.36 -21.56
CA GLY A 74 -12.64 1.45 -21.12
C GLY A 74 -12.39 0.92 -19.70
N TRP A 75 -13.47 0.60 -18.97
CA TRP A 75 -13.41 0.03 -17.63
C TRP A 75 -12.52 -1.21 -17.55
N VAL A 76 -12.72 -2.18 -18.45
CA VAL A 76 -11.97 -3.44 -18.50
C VAL A 76 -10.47 -3.21 -18.73
N ARG A 77 -10.10 -2.26 -19.60
CA ARG A 77 -8.68 -1.91 -19.82
C ARG A 77 -8.08 -1.28 -18.57
N THR A 78 -8.85 -0.43 -17.87
CA THR A 78 -8.42 0.19 -16.62
C THR A 78 -8.20 -0.89 -15.55
N ALA A 79 -9.14 -1.82 -15.38
CA ALA A 79 -9.04 -2.96 -14.46
C ALA A 79 -7.82 -3.84 -14.76
N ALA A 80 -7.60 -4.18 -16.03
CA ALA A 80 -6.44 -4.96 -16.45
C ALA A 80 -5.13 -4.27 -16.06
N ILE A 81 -5.00 -2.96 -16.32
CA ILE A 81 -3.80 -2.21 -15.98
C ILE A 81 -3.59 -2.10 -14.46
N VAL A 82 -4.66 -1.94 -13.67
CA VAL A 82 -4.58 -1.92 -12.19
C VAL A 82 -4.09 -3.26 -11.66
N LEU A 83 -4.69 -4.37 -12.12
CA LEU A 83 -4.30 -5.72 -11.69
C LEU A 83 -2.88 -6.08 -12.13
N ILE A 84 -2.48 -5.72 -13.35
CA ILE A 84 -1.08 -5.86 -13.79
C ILE A 84 -0.17 -5.04 -12.87
N GLY A 85 -0.55 -3.79 -12.56
CA GLY A 85 0.17 -2.95 -11.61
C GLY A 85 0.33 -3.59 -10.24
N LEU A 86 -0.73 -4.24 -9.72
CA LEU A 86 -0.70 -4.99 -8.46
C LEU A 86 0.37 -6.09 -8.49
N PHE A 87 0.39 -6.92 -9.55
CA PHE A 87 1.39 -7.97 -9.72
C PHE A 87 2.82 -7.40 -9.62
N PHE A 88 3.11 -6.35 -10.39
CA PHE A 88 4.44 -5.76 -10.38
C PHE A 88 4.77 -5.03 -9.07
N ASN A 89 3.78 -4.52 -8.32
CA ASN A 89 4.01 -3.95 -6.98
C ASN A 89 4.35 -5.02 -5.93
N ILE A 90 3.83 -6.24 -6.08
CA ILE A 90 4.07 -7.34 -5.14
C ILE A 90 5.39 -8.05 -5.44
N PHE A 91 5.67 -8.31 -6.72
CA PHE A 91 6.75 -9.22 -7.14
C PHE A 91 8.03 -8.53 -7.64
N LEU A 92 8.03 -7.22 -7.92
CA LEU A 92 9.27 -6.51 -8.28
C LEU A 92 9.90 -5.74 -7.11
N PRO A 93 11.25 -5.60 -7.12
CA PRO A 93 11.94 -4.69 -6.22
C PRO A 93 11.49 -3.25 -6.42
N GLY A 94 11.04 -2.63 -5.33
CA GLY A 94 10.67 -1.22 -5.28
C GLY A 94 9.16 -0.95 -5.46
N LEU A 95 8.65 0.03 -4.71
CA LEU A 95 7.22 0.40 -4.65
C LEU A 95 6.66 1.05 -5.92
N VAL A 96 7.49 1.21 -6.95
CA VAL A 96 7.17 1.94 -8.18
C VAL A 96 6.93 1.00 -9.36
N GLY A 97 7.18 -0.31 -9.21
CA GLY A 97 7.08 -1.29 -10.30
C GLY A 97 5.72 -1.26 -11.00
N GLY A 98 4.63 -1.31 -10.23
CA GLY A 98 3.28 -1.23 -10.76
C GLY A 98 2.94 0.12 -11.38
N ASP A 99 3.43 1.22 -10.81
CA ASP A 99 3.21 2.55 -11.37
C ASP A 99 3.92 2.76 -12.69
N VAL A 100 5.14 2.21 -12.86
CA VAL A 100 5.84 2.20 -14.14
C VAL A 100 5.01 1.47 -15.19
N MET A 101 4.38 0.34 -14.82
CA MET A 101 3.51 -0.39 -15.75
C MET A 101 2.25 0.42 -16.11
N ARG A 102 1.62 1.09 -15.14
CA ARG A 102 0.51 2.02 -15.42
C ARG A 102 0.93 3.12 -16.39
N VAL A 103 2.07 3.77 -16.15
CA VAL A 103 2.62 4.80 -17.06
C VAL A 103 2.87 4.21 -18.45
N TYR A 104 3.50 3.03 -18.54
CA TYR A 104 3.78 2.34 -19.80
C TYR A 104 2.50 2.10 -20.61
N TYR A 105 1.44 1.56 -19.99
CA TYR A 105 0.18 1.31 -20.67
C TYR A 105 -0.54 2.59 -21.06
N ILE A 106 -0.53 3.62 -20.22
CA ILE A 106 -1.09 4.93 -20.59
C ILE A 106 -0.35 5.52 -21.78
N PHE A 107 0.98 5.45 -21.82
CA PHE A 107 1.75 5.99 -22.95
C PHE A 107 1.48 5.25 -24.26
N ARG A 108 1.14 3.96 -24.17
CA ARG A 108 0.81 3.12 -25.32
C ARG A 108 -0.62 3.34 -25.83
N LEU A 109 -1.59 3.46 -24.91
CA LEU A 109 -3.02 3.54 -25.18
C LEU A 109 -3.54 4.97 -25.36
N ALA A 110 -2.90 5.95 -24.73
CA ALA A 110 -3.26 7.38 -24.80
C ALA A 110 -1.99 8.24 -25.02
N PRO A 111 -1.32 8.12 -26.19
CA PRO A 111 -0.05 8.79 -26.45
C PRO A 111 -0.12 10.32 -26.44
N GLY A 112 -1.30 10.91 -26.68
CA GLY A 112 -1.53 12.36 -26.58
C GLY A 112 -1.67 12.88 -25.14
N ALA A 113 -1.88 11.98 -24.16
CA ALA A 113 -2.20 12.34 -22.78
C ALA A 113 -1.14 11.84 -21.78
N LYS A 114 0.13 11.71 -22.20
CA LYS A 114 1.21 11.17 -21.35
C LYS A 114 1.37 11.91 -20.03
N VAL A 115 1.37 13.24 -20.07
CA VAL A 115 1.52 14.08 -18.86
C VAL A 115 0.32 13.90 -17.94
N ALA A 116 -0.89 14.13 -18.46
CA ALA A 116 -2.15 13.94 -17.75
C ALA A 116 -2.30 12.53 -17.13
N GLY A 117 -1.86 11.51 -17.87
CA GLY A 117 -1.78 10.12 -17.45
C GLY A 117 -0.88 9.89 -16.25
N SER A 118 0.36 10.36 -16.32
CA SER A 118 1.31 10.28 -15.19
C SER A 118 0.78 11.03 -13.97
N LEU A 119 0.16 12.19 -14.17
CA LEU A 119 -0.43 12.99 -13.09
C LEU A 119 -1.58 12.26 -12.38
N SER A 120 -2.41 11.51 -13.11
CA SER A 120 -3.47 10.69 -12.51
C SER A 120 -2.92 9.65 -11.52
N ILE A 121 -1.73 9.10 -11.80
CA ILE A 121 -1.06 8.11 -10.93
C ILE A 121 -0.49 8.79 -9.70
N VAL A 122 0.08 9.99 -9.83
CA VAL A 122 0.57 10.74 -8.67
C VAL A 122 -0.60 11.13 -7.76
N MET A 123 -1.72 11.59 -8.31
CA MET A 123 -2.92 11.87 -7.51
C MET A 123 -3.48 10.63 -6.82
N ASP A 124 -3.46 9.48 -7.49
CA ASP A 124 -3.83 8.20 -6.89
C ASP A 124 -2.96 7.87 -5.65
N ARG A 125 -1.66 8.16 -5.72
CA ARG A 125 -0.73 8.03 -4.58
C ARG A 125 -0.97 9.07 -3.48
N LEU A 126 -1.26 10.32 -3.83
CA LEU A 126 -1.60 11.36 -2.85
C LEU A 126 -2.87 11.03 -2.08
N LEU A 127 -3.92 10.57 -2.76
CA LEU A 127 -5.16 10.13 -2.10
C LEU A 127 -4.89 8.96 -1.14
N GLY A 128 -4.08 7.98 -1.57
CA GLY A 128 -3.64 6.88 -0.70
C GLY A 128 -2.88 7.38 0.54
N LEU A 129 -1.92 8.30 0.37
CA LEU A 129 -1.17 8.89 1.48
C LEU A 129 -2.10 9.65 2.44
N LEU A 130 -3.00 10.49 1.92
CA LEU A 130 -3.97 11.23 2.73
C LEU A 130 -4.86 10.28 3.52
N THR A 131 -5.28 9.16 2.93
CA THR A 131 -6.09 8.15 3.63
C THR A 131 -5.30 7.50 4.76
N ILE A 132 -4.02 7.16 4.55
CA ILE A 132 -3.17 6.58 5.61
C ILE A 132 -2.99 7.60 6.76
N VAL A 133 -2.70 8.87 6.44
CA VAL A 133 -2.58 9.95 7.44
C VAL A 133 -3.87 10.08 8.24
N PHE A 134 -5.01 10.11 7.55
CA PHE A 134 -6.33 10.19 8.18
C PHE A 134 -6.59 9.00 9.12
N LEU A 135 -6.31 7.78 8.67
CA LEU A 135 -6.56 6.57 9.46
C LEU A 135 -5.61 6.45 10.66
N VAL A 136 -4.32 6.79 10.51
CA VAL A 136 -3.38 6.85 11.64
C VAL A 136 -3.83 7.92 12.65
N GLY A 137 -4.21 9.10 12.18
CA GLY A 137 -4.75 10.16 13.04
C GLY A 137 -6.01 9.72 13.79
N LEU A 138 -6.94 9.05 13.10
CA LEU A 138 -8.16 8.52 13.70
C LEU A 138 -7.86 7.47 14.78
N VAL A 139 -6.94 6.53 14.50
CA VAL A 139 -6.52 5.54 15.49
C VAL A 139 -5.88 6.21 16.69
N LEU A 140 -5.02 7.20 16.50
CA LEU A 140 -4.40 7.91 17.61
C LEU A 140 -5.45 8.65 18.45
N VAL A 141 -6.42 9.32 17.85
CA VAL A 141 -7.49 9.99 18.60
C VAL A 141 -8.34 8.99 19.40
N MET A 142 -8.70 7.85 18.80
CA MET A 142 -9.61 6.88 19.42
C MET A 142 -8.93 5.90 20.38
N ARG A 143 -7.65 5.58 20.16
CA ARG A 143 -6.92 4.48 20.81
C ARG A 143 -5.54 4.91 21.32
N PHE A 144 -5.30 6.21 21.57
CA PHE A 144 -4.00 6.72 22.03
C PHE A 144 -3.42 5.89 23.18
N ASN A 145 -4.17 5.82 24.29
CA ASN A 145 -3.73 5.17 25.52
C ASN A 145 -3.43 3.67 25.34
N TRP A 146 -4.20 3.00 24.48
CA TRP A 146 -3.98 1.58 24.18
C TRP A 146 -2.70 1.42 23.36
N LEU A 147 -2.48 2.28 22.35
CA LEU A 147 -1.30 2.21 21.49
C LEU A 147 -0.01 2.61 22.21
N THR A 148 -0.08 3.53 23.18
CA THR A 148 1.07 4.06 23.92
C THR A 148 1.29 3.40 25.29
N GLN A 149 0.55 2.33 25.60
CA GLN A 149 0.68 1.62 26.88
C GLN A 149 2.06 0.97 27.08
N VAL A 150 2.75 0.61 26.00
CA VAL A 150 4.12 0.08 26.02
C VAL A 150 5.08 1.08 25.34
N PRO A 151 6.27 1.34 25.90
CA PRO A 151 7.22 2.28 25.31
C PRO A 151 7.58 1.97 23.85
N GLU A 152 7.75 0.69 23.52
CA GLU A 152 8.10 0.24 22.17
C GLU A 152 7.00 0.54 21.15
N THR A 153 5.74 0.30 21.50
CA THR A 153 4.59 0.57 20.61
C THR A 153 4.35 2.07 20.48
N ALA A 154 4.58 2.84 21.55
CA ALA A 154 4.55 4.29 21.52
C ALA A 154 5.61 4.87 20.56
N GLN A 155 6.84 4.36 20.62
CA GLN A 155 7.92 4.77 19.70
C GLN A 155 7.55 4.51 18.23
N LEU A 156 6.97 3.34 17.93
CA LEU A 156 6.47 3.03 16.58
C LEU A 156 5.36 4.00 16.14
N ALA A 157 4.45 4.36 17.04
CA ALA A 157 3.39 5.33 16.74
C ALA A 157 3.95 6.73 16.44
N TYR A 158 4.89 7.22 17.24
CA TYR A 158 5.55 8.51 17.02
C TYR A 158 6.41 8.52 15.75
N LEU A 159 7.11 7.41 15.46
CA LEU A 159 7.88 7.28 14.23
C LEU A 159 6.96 7.26 13.00
N ALA A 160 5.82 6.56 13.06
CA ALA A 160 4.83 6.59 11.99
C ALA A 160 4.29 8.02 11.76
N LEU A 161 3.99 8.76 12.82
CA LEU A 161 3.61 10.18 12.74
C LEU A 161 4.72 11.04 12.12
N ALA A 162 5.99 10.84 12.52
CA ALA A 162 7.11 11.59 11.97
C ALA A 162 7.30 11.30 10.47
N LEU A 163 7.19 10.04 10.05
CA LEU A 163 7.28 9.64 8.64
C LEU A 163 6.14 10.25 7.81
N LEU A 164 4.91 10.17 8.31
CA LEU A 164 3.74 10.73 7.64
C LEU A 164 3.76 12.26 7.61
N GLY A 165 4.14 12.90 8.71
CA GLY A 165 4.30 14.35 8.81
C GLY A 165 5.40 14.86 7.87
N GLY A 166 6.55 14.16 7.81
CA GLY A 166 7.61 14.44 6.86
C GLY A 166 7.16 14.26 5.41
N GLY A 167 6.46 13.17 5.09
CA GLY A 167 5.90 12.93 3.76
C GLY A 167 4.89 14.01 3.34
N PHE A 168 3.97 14.38 4.24
CA PHE A 168 3.00 15.44 4.03
C PHE A 168 3.70 16.79 3.83
N PHE A 169 4.69 17.12 4.67
CA PHE A 169 5.49 18.33 4.53
C PHE A 169 6.23 18.39 3.19
N CYS A 170 6.82 17.28 2.74
CA CYS A 170 7.45 17.20 1.42
C CYS A 170 6.45 17.47 0.29
N VAL A 171 5.26 16.88 0.35
CA VAL A 171 4.20 17.13 -0.64
C VAL A 171 3.75 18.59 -0.61
N ALA A 172 3.51 19.16 0.58
CA ALA A 172 3.11 20.54 0.76
C ALA A 172 4.19 21.53 0.28
N LEU A 173 5.47 21.23 0.52
CA LEU A 173 6.60 22.01 0.03
C LEU A 173 6.68 21.95 -1.50
N LEU A 174 6.57 20.76 -2.10
CA LEU A 174 6.52 20.61 -3.56
C LEU A 174 5.35 21.39 -4.17
N PHE A 175 4.19 21.40 -3.51
CA PHE A 175 3.04 22.17 -3.93
C PHE A 175 3.27 23.68 -3.83
N SER A 176 3.82 24.15 -2.70
CA SER A 176 4.14 25.57 -2.47
C SER A 176 5.16 26.07 -3.49
N LEU A 177 6.19 25.26 -3.77
CA LEU A 177 7.18 25.54 -4.82
C LEU A 177 6.51 25.57 -6.19
N ALA A 178 5.69 24.57 -6.54
CA ALA A 178 5.02 24.51 -7.85
C ALA A 178 4.07 25.69 -8.13
N ARG A 179 3.51 26.31 -7.07
CA ARG A 179 2.60 27.45 -7.16
C ARG A 179 3.31 28.81 -7.23
N SER A 180 4.57 28.89 -6.79
CA SER A 180 5.31 30.16 -6.78
C SER A 180 5.87 30.48 -8.17
N ASP A 181 5.77 31.72 -8.63
CA ASP A 181 6.45 32.21 -9.84
C ASP A 181 7.99 31.99 -9.79
N ARG A 182 8.53 31.72 -8.59
CA ARG A 182 9.93 31.35 -8.35
C ARG A 182 10.37 30.04 -8.97
N VAL A 183 9.48 29.17 -9.47
CA VAL A 183 9.90 28.02 -10.29
C VAL A 183 10.67 28.48 -11.53
N ARG A 184 10.40 29.70 -12.02
CA ARG A 184 11.15 30.33 -13.11
C ARG A 184 12.58 30.73 -12.73
N GLU A 185 12.84 30.98 -11.44
CA GLU A 185 14.15 31.35 -10.87
C GLU A 185 15.00 30.15 -10.50
N VAL A 186 14.40 28.95 -10.41
CA VAL A 186 15.12 27.69 -10.19
C VAL A 186 16.06 27.45 -11.38
N PRO A 187 17.39 27.34 -11.17
CA PRO A 187 18.36 27.16 -12.24
C PRO A 187 17.98 26.02 -13.19
N LYS A 188 18.09 26.25 -14.50
CA LYS A 188 17.78 25.26 -15.57
C LYS A 188 18.56 23.93 -15.43
N ALA A 189 19.62 23.91 -14.61
CA ALA A 189 20.43 22.74 -14.30
C ALA A 189 19.74 21.73 -13.35
N ILE A 190 18.64 22.11 -12.69
CA ILE A 190 17.95 21.21 -11.75
C ILE A 190 17.00 20.28 -12.52
N PRO A 191 17.22 18.95 -12.50
CA PRO A 191 16.51 17.99 -13.37
C PRO A 191 15.01 17.84 -13.07
N PHE A 192 14.50 18.43 -11.98
CA PHE A 192 13.12 18.27 -11.51
C PHE A 192 12.18 19.43 -11.82
N ARG A 193 12.65 20.54 -12.40
CA ARG A 193 11.83 21.74 -12.67
C ARG A 193 10.57 21.44 -13.50
N ASN A 194 10.73 20.72 -14.61
CA ASN A 194 9.62 20.36 -15.49
C ASN A 194 8.60 19.42 -14.81
N SER A 195 9.04 18.64 -13.83
CA SER A 195 8.14 17.77 -13.06
C SER A 195 7.35 18.57 -12.02
N ILE A 196 7.95 19.60 -11.42
CA ILE A 196 7.31 20.49 -10.44
C ILE A 196 6.24 21.35 -11.12
N GLU A 197 6.52 21.96 -12.27
CA GLU A 197 5.53 22.76 -13.02
C GLU A 197 4.32 21.90 -13.46
N LYS A 198 4.57 20.69 -13.96
CA LYS A 198 3.51 19.74 -14.36
C LYS A 198 2.69 19.26 -13.16
N PHE A 199 3.32 19.07 -12.01
CA PHE A 199 2.64 18.67 -10.78
C PHE A 199 1.73 19.79 -10.24
N GLY A 200 2.16 21.05 -10.32
CA GLY A 200 1.31 22.21 -9.98
C GLY A 200 0.04 22.29 -10.82
N GLN A 201 0.16 22.16 -12.15
CA GLN A 201 -0.98 22.14 -13.08
C GLN A 201 -1.94 20.98 -12.81
N ALA A 202 -1.41 19.83 -12.36
CA ALA A 202 -2.24 18.69 -11.97
C ALA A 202 -3.14 19.03 -10.79
N LEU A 203 -2.56 19.54 -9.70
CA LEU A 203 -3.33 19.88 -8.50
C LEU A 203 -4.39 20.95 -8.77
N GLU A 204 -4.13 21.89 -9.67
CA GLU A 204 -5.13 22.87 -10.09
C GLU A 204 -6.30 22.22 -10.81
N ALA A 205 -6.06 21.31 -11.77
CA ALA A 205 -7.11 20.57 -12.46
C ALA A 205 -7.96 19.71 -11.50
N TYR A 206 -7.36 19.10 -10.47
CA TYR A 206 -8.11 18.33 -9.48
C TYR A 206 -8.83 19.19 -8.44
N ARG A 207 -8.35 20.41 -8.18
CA ARG A 207 -9.03 21.39 -7.33
C ARG A 207 -10.34 21.88 -7.95
N GLU A 208 -10.37 22.07 -9.27
CA GLU A 208 -11.60 22.41 -10.01
C GLU A 208 -12.64 21.28 -9.95
N HIS A 209 -12.19 20.04 -9.74
CA HIS A 209 -13.04 18.85 -9.58
C HIS A 209 -13.04 18.32 -8.13
N PHE A 210 -13.36 19.20 -7.17
CA PHE A 210 -13.36 18.86 -5.74
C PHE A 210 -14.32 17.71 -5.39
N VAL A 211 -15.52 17.66 -5.98
CA VAL A 211 -16.52 16.63 -5.68
C VAL A 211 -16.03 15.23 -6.11
N PRO A 212 -15.64 14.99 -7.38
CA PRO A 212 -15.05 13.70 -7.78
C PRO A 212 -13.82 13.31 -6.97
N THR A 213 -12.96 14.27 -6.61
CA THR A 213 -11.76 14.03 -5.80
C THR A 213 -12.09 13.61 -4.37
N SER A 214 -13.13 14.22 -3.78
CA SER A 214 -13.60 13.87 -2.43
C SER A 214 -14.27 12.50 -2.39
N ILE A 215 -15.03 12.14 -3.44
CA ILE A 215 -15.57 10.78 -3.60
C ILE A 215 -14.41 9.79 -3.73
N ALA A 216 -13.39 10.09 -4.55
CA ALA A 216 -12.21 9.25 -4.70
C ALA A 216 -11.46 9.04 -3.37
N PHE A 217 -11.41 10.06 -2.51
CA PHE A 217 -10.88 9.94 -1.15
C PHE A 217 -11.74 9.03 -0.26
N ALA A 218 -13.07 9.25 -0.23
CA ALA A 218 -13.99 8.45 0.58
C ALA A 218 -13.96 6.96 0.20
N ILE A 219 -13.98 6.62 -1.09
CA ILE A 219 -13.87 5.23 -1.53
C ILE A 219 -12.48 4.64 -1.22
N THR A 220 -11.43 5.47 -1.15
CA THR A 220 -10.10 5.01 -0.71
C THR A 220 -10.13 4.57 0.75
N ILE A 221 -10.80 5.32 1.63
CA ILE A 221 -10.99 4.90 3.04
C ILE A 221 -11.68 3.55 3.10
N ILE A 222 -12.78 3.36 2.36
CA ILE A 222 -13.50 2.08 2.31
C ILE A 222 -12.60 0.94 1.81
N SER A 223 -11.83 1.18 0.75
CA SER A 223 -10.88 0.18 0.23
C SER A 223 -9.80 -0.17 1.26
N GLN A 224 -9.33 0.80 2.04
CA GLN A 224 -8.30 0.60 3.03
C GLN A 224 -8.85 -0.17 4.24
N LEU A 225 -10.09 0.09 4.64
CA LEU A 225 -10.79 -0.71 5.66
C LEU A 225 -11.03 -2.14 5.17
N ALA A 226 -11.46 -2.34 3.93
CA ALA A 226 -11.60 -3.67 3.34
C ALA A 226 -10.25 -4.43 3.28
N TYR A 227 -9.16 -3.74 2.96
CA TYR A 227 -7.81 -4.27 3.03
C TYR A 227 -7.42 -4.69 4.45
N TYR A 228 -7.74 -3.90 5.48
CA TYR A 228 -7.46 -4.30 6.85
C TYR A 228 -8.34 -5.47 7.30
N THR A 229 -9.59 -5.51 6.87
CA THR A 229 -10.49 -6.63 7.11
C THR A 229 -9.96 -7.92 6.48
N SER A 230 -9.27 -7.89 5.33
CA SER A 230 -8.66 -9.11 4.78
C SER A 230 -7.57 -9.68 5.69
N TYR A 231 -6.80 -8.83 6.40
CA TYR A 231 -5.86 -9.27 7.43
C TYR A 231 -6.55 -9.77 8.69
N TYR A 232 -7.69 -9.18 9.06
CA TYR A 232 -8.52 -9.72 10.13
C TYR A 232 -9.03 -11.12 9.78
N CYS A 233 -9.53 -11.32 8.56
CA CYS A 233 -9.94 -12.64 8.07
C CYS A 233 -8.77 -13.65 8.10
N ALA A 234 -7.56 -13.22 7.75
CA ALA A 234 -6.37 -14.05 7.88
C ALA A 234 -6.12 -14.49 9.34
N GLY A 235 -6.25 -13.58 10.31
CA GLY A 235 -6.10 -13.89 11.73
C GLY A 235 -7.25 -14.74 12.27
N ALA A 236 -8.48 -14.44 11.85
CA ALA A 236 -9.68 -15.19 12.20
C ALA A 236 -9.63 -16.63 11.67
N SER A 237 -9.01 -16.88 10.52
CA SER A 237 -8.82 -18.25 10.00
C SER A 237 -8.06 -19.16 10.97
N LEU A 238 -7.30 -18.58 11.90
CA LEU A 238 -6.50 -19.30 12.89
C LEU A 238 -7.26 -19.56 14.20
N HIS A 239 -8.57 -19.28 14.28
CA HIS A 239 -9.38 -19.42 15.50
C HIS A 239 -9.41 -20.83 16.09
N GLN A 240 -9.12 -21.85 15.30
CA GLN A 240 -9.07 -23.25 15.74
C GLN A 240 -7.75 -23.59 16.46
N SER A 241 -6.78 -22.67 16.43
CA SER A 241 -5.55 -22.78 17.22
C SER A 241 -5.89 -22.44 18.67
N SER A 242 -5.29 -23.13 19.65
CA SER A 242 -5.49 -22.87 21.09
C SER A 242 -5.00 -21.48 21.56
N ALA A 243 -4.68 -20.57 20.64
CA ALA A 243 -4.21 -19.22 20.89
C ALA A 243 -5.35 -18.21 20.80
N ARG A 244 -5.19 -17.08 21.50
CA ARG A 244 -5.98 -15.88 21.24
C ARG A 244 -5.67 -15.35 19.83
N THR A 245 -6.70 -15.19 19.01
CA THR A 245 -6.62 -14.51 17.71
C THR A 245 -6.81 -13.00 17.86
N PRO A 246 -6.25 -12.19 16.95
CA PRO A 246 -6.41 -10.74 17.00
C PRO A 246 -7.87 -10.33 16.74
N GLY A 247 -8.38 -9.37 17.51
CA GLY A 247 -9.70 -8.79 17.29
C GLY A 247 -9.73 -7.87 16.06
N LEU A 248 -10.91 -7.63 15.50
CA LEU A 248 -11.07 -6.72 14.35
C LEU A 248 -10.54 -5.31 14.68
N LEU A 249 -10.89 -4.78 15.85
CA LEU A 249 -10.45 -3.45 16.28
C LEU A 249 -8.93 -3.37 16.48
N ASP A 250 -8.29 -4.47 16.89
CA ASP A 250 -6.84 -4.54 17.05
C ASP A 250 -6.17 -4.39 15.68
N ILE A 251 -6.63 -5.18 14.69
CA ILE A 251 -6.14 -5.13 13.31
C ILE A 251 -6.38 -3.76 12.67
N LEU A 252 -7.59 -3.20 12.83
CA LEU A 252 -7.91 -1.85 12.32
C LEU A 252 -7.04 -0.75 12.95
N SER A 253 -6.56 -0.96 14.18
CA SER A 253 -5.68 -0.01 14.87
C SER A 253 -4.23 -0.13 14.42
N ILE A 254 -3.72 -1.36 14.27
CA ILE A 254 -2.30 -1.57 13.95
C ILE A 254 -2.00 -1.43 12.45
N MET A 255 -2.95 -1.76 11.57
CA MET A 255 -2.70 -1.82 10.13
C MET A 255 -2.34 -0.48 9.48
N PRO A 256 -2.94 0.67 9.83
CA PRO A 256 -2.47 1.97 9.34
C PRO A 256 -0.99 2.25 9.64
N LEU A 257 -0.53 1.86 10.84
CA LEU A 257 0.87 2.00 11.25
C LEU A 257 1.75 1.05 10.46
N VAL A 258 1.36 -0.23 10.39
CA VAL A 258 2.07 -1.24 9.58
C VAL A 258 2.21 -0.76 8.14
N ASN A 259 1.13 -0.28 7.53
CA ASN A 259 1.15 0.19 6.15
C ASN A 259 2.07 1.40 5.95
N THR A 260 2.24 2.25 6.96
CA THR A 260 3.18 3.37 6.94
C THR A 260 4.62 2.89 6.84
N PHE A 261 4.99 1.88 7.64
CA PHE A 261 6.33 1.30 7.63
C PHE A 261 6.60 0.47 6.37
N THR A 262 5.63 -0.32 5.92
CA THR A 262 5.77 -1.13 4.70
C THR A 262 5.73 -0.30 3.42
N ALA A 263 5.20 0.93 3.47
CA ALA A 263 5.28 1.90 2.39
C ALA A 263 6.67 2.56 2.28
N VAL A 264 7.58 2.32 3.22
CA VAL A 264 8.99 2.69 3.04
C VAL A 264 9.67 1.56 2.27
N PRO A 265 10.39 1.82 1.16
CA PRO A 265 11.01 0.79 0.32
C PRO A 265 12.28 0.18 0.95
N ILE A 266 12.24 -0.15 2.24
CA ILE A 266 13.31 -0.83 2.98
C ILE A 266 13.31 -2.36 2.78
N SER A 267 12.17 -2.94 2.40
CA SER A 267 12.00 -4.39 2.20
C SER A 267 11.18 -4.67 0.94
N PHE A 268 11.29 -5.90 0.42
CA PHE A 268 10.48 -6.36 -0.71
C PHE A 268 9.02 -6.49 -0.30
N GLY A 269 8.16 -5.58 -0.80
CA GLY A 269 6.72 -5.61 -0.53
C GLY A 269 6.35 -5.55 0.96
N GLY A 270 7.23 -5.05 1.83
CA GLY A 270 7.03 -5.04 3.27
C GLY A 270 7.34 -6.37 3.98
N VAL A 271 7.78 -7.41 3.25
CA VAL A 271 8.03 -8.75 3.81
C VAL A 271 9.19 -8.71 4.81
N GLY A 272 8.96 -9.33 5.96
CA GLY A 272 9.82 -9.32 7.14
C GLY A 272 9.49 -8.18 8.09
N VAL A 273 9.33 -6.96 7.56
CA VAL A 273 8.97 -5.76 8.35
C VAL A 273 7.55 -5.90 8.89
N ARG A 274 6.60 -6.31 8.05
CA ARG A 274 5.21 -6.50 8.44
C ARG A 274 5.07 -7.55 9.53
N GLU A 275 5.68 -8.71 9.35
CA GLU A 275 5.61 -9.83 10.30
C GLU A 275 6.22 -9.41 11.64
N THR A 276 7.35 -8.70 11.61
CA THR A 276 7.98 -8.11 12.81
C THR A 276 7.06 -7.10 13.49
N LEU A 277 6.39 -6.22 12.75
CA LEU A 277 5.47 -5.24 13.33
C LEU A 277 4.22 -5.90 13.92
N PHE A 278 3.67 -6.91 13.25
CA PHE A 278 2.55 -7.68 13.77
C PHE A 278 2.92 -8.36 15.08
N GLN A 279 4.11 -8.96 15.17
CA GLN A 279 4.56 -9.64 16.36
C GLN A 279 4.73 -8.69 17.55
N HIS A 280 5.30 -7.49 17.32
CA HIS A 280 5.49 -6.49 18.38
C HIS A 280 4.16 -5.82 18.76
N LEU A 281 3.36 -5.38 17.78
CA LEU A 281 2.12 -4.65 18.06
C LEU A 281 1.06 -5.58 18.65
N LEU A 282 0.76 -6.74 18.03
CA LEU A 282 -0.26 -7.65 18.57
C LEU A 282 0.22 -8.40 19.81
N GLY A 283 1.52 -8.69 19.92
CA GLY A 283 2.11 -9.30 21.09
C GLY A 283 1.95 -8.42 22.32
N HIS A 284 2.46 -7.19 22.26
CA HIS A 284 2.45 -6.26 23.39
C HIS A 284 1.07 -5.62 23.65
N LEU A 285 0.22 -5.45 22.64
CA LEU A 285 -1.04 -4.71 22.79
C LEU A 285 -2.27 -5.60 22.98
N SER A 286 -2.28 -6.76 22.35
CA SER A 286 -3.43 -7.69 22.34
C SER A 286 -3.14 -9.02 23.04
N GLY A 287 -1.89 -9.27 23.45
CA GLY A 287 -1.46 -10.54 24.03
C GLY A 287 -1.55 -11.72 23.04
N VAL A 288 -1.48 -11.45 21.73
CA VAL A 288 -1.47 -12.49 20.70
C VAL A 288 -0.10 -13.13 20.70
N ARG A 289 -0.05 -14.47 20.72
CA ARG A 289 1.23 -15.20 20.67
C ARG A 289 1.97 -14.88 19.38
N GLU A 290 3.28 -14.67 19.50
CA GLU A 290 4.16 -14.27 18.39
C GLU A 290 3.99 -15.13 17.12
N PRO A 291 3.89 -16.49 17.20
CA PRO A 291 3.73 -17.32 16.00
C PRO A 291 2.42 -17.04 15.24
N ILE A 292 1.33 -16.74 15.96
CA ILE A 292 0.02 -16.45 15.39
C ILE A 292 -0.01 -15.06 14.76
N ALA A 293 0.66 -14.08 15.38
CA ALA A 293 0.78 -12.74 14.82
C ALA A 293 1.55 -12.75 13.49
N VAL A 294 2.68 -13.46 13.45
CA VAL A 294 3.49 -13.66 12.23
C VAL A 294 2.68 -14.39 11.16
N LEU A 295 1.96 -15.45 11.53
CA LEU A 295 1.15 -16.21 10.58
C LEU A 295 -0.02 -15.38 10.04
N THR A 296 -0.65 -14.55 10.88
CA THR A 296 -1.70 -13.61 10.46
C THR A 296 -1.17 -12.64 9.39
N ALA A 297 0.00 -12.02 9.62
CA ALA A 297 0.65 -11.16 8.64
C ALA A 297 0.97 -11.88 7.33
N SER A 298 1.55 -13.08 7.43
CA SER A 298 1.97 -13.89 6.29
C SER A 298 0.80 -14.38 5.45
N LEU A 299 -0.29 -14.81 6.09
CA LEU A 299 -1.53 -15.22 5.42
C LEU A 299 -2.23 -14.03 4.76
N GLY A 300 -2.30 -12.87 5.44
CA GLY A 300 -2.86 -11.65 4.86
C GLY A 300 -2.09 -11.22 3.60
N PHE A 301 -0.76 -11.34 3.61
CA PHE A 301 0.05 -11.12 2.42
C PHE A 301 -0.19 -12.16 1.33
N THR A 302 -0.32 -13.42 1.71
CA THR A 302 -0.57 -14.52 0.75
C THR A 302 -1.88 -14.29 0.02
N ILE A 303 -2.94 -13.86 0.73
CA ILE A 303 -4.22 -13.47 0.14
C ILE A 303 -4.01 -12.37 -0.93
N GLN A 304 -3.27 -11.32 -0.57
CA GLN A 304 -2.91 -10.25 -1.50
C GLN A 304 -2.10 -10.76 -2.71
N ALA A 305 -1.10 -11.62 -2.47
CA ALA A 305 -0.25 -12.20 -3.51
C ALA A 305 -1.05 -13.09 -4.48
N MET A 306 -2.00 -13.87 -3.97
CA MET A 306 -2.92 -14.68 -4.80
C MET A 306 -3.72 -13.80 -5.77
N CYS A 307 -4.25 -12.67 -5.29
CA CYS A 307 -4.91 -11.70 -6.15
C CYS A 307 -3.93 -11.04 -7.14
N GLY A 308 -2.69 -10.78 -6.73
CA GLY A 308 -1.62 -10.30 -7.60
C GLY A 308 -1.29 -11.25 -8.75
N LEU A 309 -1.29 -12.55 -8.52
CA LEU A 309 -1.05 -13.56 -9.57
C LEU A 309 -2.08 -13.50 -10.70
N LEU A 310 -3.34 -13.13 -10.40
CA LEU A 310 -4.34 -12.88 -11.44
C LEU A 310 -3.91 -11.74 -12.38
N GLY A 311 -3.30 -10.69 -11.82
CA GLY A 311 -2.69 -9.61 -12.60
C GLY A 311 -1.54 -10.09 -13.49
N GLY A 312 -0.71 -11.02 -13.00
CA GLY A 312 0.33 -11.67 -13.78
C GLY A 312 -0.22 -12.50 -14.93
N ALA A 313 -1.30 -13.26 -14.70
CA ALA A 313 -2.01 -13.99 -15.75
C ALA A 313 -2.56 -13.03 -16.82
N ILE A 314 -3.20 -11.94 -16.40
CA ILE A 314 -3.69 -10.90 -17.32
C ILE A 314 -2.52 -10.31 -18.13
N TYR A 315 -1.37 -10.03 -17.52
CA TYR A 315 -0.19 -9.52 -18.23
C TYR A 315 0.27 -10.45 -19.37
N LEU A 316 0.26 -11.76 -19.15
CA LEU A 316 0.69 -12.75 -20.14
C LEU A 316 -0.26 -12.84 -21.35
N PHE A 317 -1.57 -12.81 -21.10
CA PHE A 317 -2.57 -13.02 -22.14
C PHE A 317 -3.08 -11.72 -22.78
N TRP A 318 -3.02 -10.58 -22.07
CA TRP A 318 -3.58 -9.32 -22.54
C TRP A 318 -2.57 -8.51 -23.35
N ARG A 319 -2.80 -8.43 -24.66
CA ARG A 319 -2.06 -7.53 -25.56
C ARG A 319 -2.93 -6.33 -25.94
N PRO A 320 -2.63 -5.11 -25.47
CA PRO A 320 -3.41 -3.93 -25.84
C PRO A 320 -3.27 -3.65 -27.34
N ARG A 321 -4.39 -3.68 -28.07
CA ARG A 321 -4.55 -3.09 -29.40
C ARG A 321 -4.90 -1.61 -29.26
N ARG A 322 -4.35 -0.77 -30.14
CA ARG A 322 -4.76 0.64 -30.26
C ARG A 322 -6.13 0.67 -30.94
N ASP A 323 -7.00 1.56 -30.45
CA ASP A 323 -8.18 1.97 -31.22
C ASP A 323 -7.73 2.91 -32.34
#